data_AF-A0A7C3WNU7-F1
#
_entry.id   AF-A0A7C3WNU7-F1
#
_cell.length_a   1.000
_cell.length_b   1.000
_cell.length_c   1.000
_cell.angle_alpha   90.00
_cell.angle_beta   90.00
_cell.angle_gamma   90.00
#
_symmetry.space_group_name_H-M   'P 1'
#
loop_
_entity.id
_entity.type
_entity.pdbx_description
1 polymer ?
#
loop_
_entity_poly.entity_id
_entity_poly.type
_entity_poly.pdbx_seq_one_letter_code
_entity_poly.pdbx_strand_id
1 'polypeptide(L)'
;MSFVTGGWGGTVIGISCVDWRDASDNPTSAFREFKNDRWYKFRIRVTDARIQVWIDGDPVVDLPRKGYKFSVRAECDPCRPLGIASWCTTGAVRNIRIRLLKPEEIKQAAEEH
;
A
#
# COMPACT_ATOMS: atom_id res chain seq x y z
N MET A 1 -1.49 -7.39 -5.20
CA MET A 1 -1.14 -5.97 -5.35
C MET A 1 0.00 -5.66 -4.42
N SER A 2 0.77 -4.61 -4.69
CA SER A 2 1.84 -4.12 -3.81
C SER A 2 1.68 -2.63 -3.60
N PHE A 3 2.03 -2.12 -2.41
CA PHE A 3 2.17 -0.69 -2.19
C PHE A 3 3.63 -0.29 -2.43
N VAL A 4 3.86 0.59 -3.41
CA VAL A 4 5.18 1.08 -3.77
C VAL A 4 5.54 2.27 -2.88
N THR A 5 6.76 2.27 -2.35
CA THR A 5 7.27 3.29 -1.42
C THR A 5 8.58 3.89 -1.94
N GLY A 6 8.51 4.65 -3.04
CA GLY A 6 9.69 5.25 -3.68
C GLY A 6 10.14 4.54 -4.96
N GLY A 7 9.23 4.31 -5.89
CA GLY A 7 9.56 3.84 -7.25
C GLY A 7 9.89 5.00 -8.21
N TRP A 8 10.21 4.70 -9.47
CA TRP A 8 10.41 5.67 -10.56
C TRP A 8 11.30 6.87 -10.18
N GLY A 9 12.57 6.60 -9.87
CA GLY A 9 13.50 7.65 -9.42
C GLY A 9 13.40 7.98 -7.93
N GLY A 10 12.69 7.16 -7.15
CA GLY A 10 12.72 7.21 -5.68
C GLY A 10 11.55 7.95 -5.03
N THR A 11 10.60 8.47 -5.81
CA THR A 11 9.55 9.37 -5.30
C THR A 11 8.14 8.84 -5.47
N VAL A 12 7.87 7.94 -6.42
CA VAL A 12 6.51 7.48 -6.66
C VAL A 12 6.06 6.56 -5.53
N ILE A 13 4.86 6.85 -5.01
CA ILE A 13 4.10 6.00 -4.11
C ILE A 13 2.75 5.68 -4.73
N GLY A 14 2.17 4.53 -4.37
CA GLY A 14 0.87 4.10 -4.87
C GLY A 14 0.70 2.59 -4.84
N ILE A 15 -0.52 2.11 -5.09
CA ILE A 15 -0.79 0.69 -5.23
C ILE A 15 -0.46 0.28 -6.66
N SER A 16 0.40 -0.71 -6.86
CA SER A 16 0.66 -1.30 -8.17
C SER A 16 -0.29 -2.45 -8.47
N CYS A 17 -0.51 -2.70 -9.76
CA CYS A 17 -1.41 -3.74 -10.29
C CYS A 17 -2.88 -3.50 -9.95
N VAL A 18 -3.31 -2.23 -10.08
CA VAL A 18 -4.72 -1.82 -10.08
C VAL A 18 -5.15 -1.72 -11.55
N ASP A 19 -6.10 -2.55 -11.96
CA ASP A 19 -6.51 -2.68 -13.37
C ASP A 19 -5.34 -2.89 -14.33
N TRP A 20 -4.38 -3.72 -13.91
CA TRP A 20 -3.14 -4.03 -14.63
C TRP A 20 -2.14 -2.88 -14.75
N ARG A 21 -2.45 -1.72 -14.16
CA ARG A 21 -1.62 -0.53 -14.21
C ARG A 21 -0.66 -0.45 -13.03
N ASP A 22 0.44 0.21 -13.28
CA ASP A 22 1.52 0.42 -12.32
C ASP A 22 1.17 1.52 -11.34
N ALA A 23 1.86 1.57 -10.19
CA ALA A 23 1.67 2.65 -9.22
C ALA A 23 1.92 4.04 -9.82
N SER A 24 2.73 4.16 -10.87
CA SER A 24 2.96 5.42 -11.57
C SER A 24 1.80 5.87 -12.47
N ASP A 25 0.92 4.94 -12.88
CA ASP A 25 -0.10 5.17 -13.91
C ASP A 25 -1.48 4.67 -13.46
N ASN A 26 -1.89 5.01 -12.24
CA ASN A 26 -3.25 4.73 -11.78
C ASN A 26 -3.73 5.77 -10.76
N PRO A 27 -5.02 5.75 -10.36
CA PRO A 27 -5.60 6.77 -9.48
C PRO A 27 -4.95 6.94 -8.11
N THR A 28 -4.11 5.99 -7.68
CA THR A 28 -3.38 6.06 -6.39
C THR A 28 -1.96 6.63 -6.52
N SER A 29 -1.54 6.99 -7.73
CA SER A 29 -0.22 7.56 -8.02
C SER A 29 -0.04 8.89 -7.29
N ALA A 30 1.01 8.98 -6.48
CA ALA A 30 1.42 10.20 -5.82
C ALA A 30 2.95 10.24 -5.68
N PHE A 31 3.48 11.40 -5.28
CA PHE A 31 4.91 11.61 -5.09
C PHE A 31 5.21 11.91 -3.62
N ARG A 32 6.24 11.26 -3.07
CA ARG A 32 6.76 11.52 -1.73
C ARG A 32 8.26 11.27 -1.72
N GLU A 33 9.01 12.25 -1.20
CA GLU A 33 10.44 12.09 -0.99
C GLU A 33 10.74 11.26 0.26
N PHE A 34 11.65 10.30 0.10
CA PHE A 34 12.19 9.51 1.20
C PHE A 34 13.61 9.95 1.50
N LYS A 35 13.92 10.12 2.80
CA LYS A 35 15.25 10.42 3.29
C LYS A 35 15.94 9.12 3.72
N ASN A 36 17.21 8.98 3.38
CA ASN A 36 18.04 7.88 3.88
C ASN A 36 18.12 7.93 5.41
N ASP A 37 18.25 6.75 6.02
CA ASP A 37 18.37 6.56 7.48
C ASP A 37 17.24 7.16 8.32
N ARG A 38 16.08 7.44 7.69
CA ARG A 38 14.85 7.85 8.38
C ARG A 38 13.86 6.70 8.43
N TRP A 39 13.31 6.48 9.62
CA TRP A 39 12.18 5.58 9.80
C TRP A 39 10.88 6.26 9.38
N TYR A 40 10.09 5.55 8.57
CA TYR A 40 8.73 5.94 8.18
C TYR A 40 7.73 4.95 8.74
N LYS A 41 6.61 5.44 9.27
CA LYS A 41 5.54 4.60 9.79
C LYS A 41 4.50 4.35 8.71
N PHE A 42 4.42 3.10 8.25
CA PHE A 42 3.39 2.66 7.33
C PHE A 42 2.22 2.05 8.08
N ARG A 43 1.00 2.44 7.72
CA ARG A 43 -0.24 1.77 8.13
C ARG A 43 -1.02 1.44 6.88
N ILE A 44 -1.47 0.20 6.76
CA ILE A 44 -2.34 -0.27 5.68
C ILE A 44 -3.61 -0.83 6.33
N ARG A 45 -4.77 -0.42 5.84
CA ARG A 45 -6.08 -0.97 6.21
C ARG A 45 -6.75 -1.48 4.95
N VAL A 46 -7.13 -2.75 4.96
CA VAL A 46 -7.89 -3.38 3.89
C VAL A 46 -9.23 -3.81 4.48
N THR A 47 -10.31 -3.28 3.92
CA THR A 47 -11.69 -3.68 4.23
C THR A 47 -12.31 -4.24 2.96
N ASP A 48 -13.55 -4.73 3.02
CA ASP A 48 -14.27 -5.14 1.80
C ASP A 48 -14.62 -3.95 0.90
N ALA A 49 -14.80 -2.76 1.50
CA ALA A 49 -15.14 -1.54 0.78
C ALA A 49 -13.93 -0.88 0.09
N ARG A 50 -12.78 -0.79 0.76
CA ARG A 50 -11.64 0.04 0.31
C ARG A 50 -10.28 -0.42 0.84
N ILE A 51 -9.23 0.07 0.20
CA ILE A 51 -7.83 -0.03 0.64
C ILE A 51 -7.36 1.37 0.99
N GLN A 52 -6.82 1.52 2.20
CA GLN A 52 -6.27 2.78 2.66
C GLN A 52 -4.86 2.62 3.18
N VAL A 53 -4.02 3.61 2.89
CA VAL A 53 -2.62 3.63 3.29
C VAL A 53 -2.27 4.98 3.88
N TRP A 54 -1.52 4.95 4.98
CA TRP A 54 -0.96 6.13 5.61
C TRP A 54 0.56 6.00 5.74
N ILE A 55 1.25 7.13 5.57
CA ILE A 55 2.68 7.27 5.85
C ILE A 55 2.85 8.37 6.88
N ASP A 56 3.45 8.05 8.02
CA ASP A 56 3.61 8.96 9.18
C ASP A 56 2.29 9.55 9.70
N GLY A 57 1.16 8.91 9.39
CA GLY A 57 -0.19 9.39 9.76
C GLY A 57 -0.90 10.14 8.64
N ASP A 58 -0.18 10.56 7.58
CA ASP A 58 -0.79 11.23 6.42
C ASP A 58 -1.50 10.19 5.55
N PRO A 59 -2.78 10.36 5.22
CA PRO A 59 -3.47 9.50 4.25
C PRO A 59 -2.88 9.73 2.86
N VAL A 60 -2.35 8.68 2.24
CA VAL A 60 -1.74 8.75 0.90
C VAL A 60 -2.48 7.93 -0.15
N VAL A 61 -3.29 6.96 0.29
CA VAL A 61 -4.17 6.20 -0.59
C VAL A 61 -5.51 6.02 0.10
N ASP A 62 -6.58 6.29 -0.65
CA ASP A 62 -7.94 5.85 -0.34
C ASP A 62 -8.58 5.37 -1.65
N LEU A 63 -8.64 4.05 -1.82
CA LEU A 63 -9.10 3.43 -3.07
C LEU A 63 -10.27 2.48 -2.78
N PRO A 64 -11.47 2.73 -3.32
CA PRO A 64 -12.56 1.76 -3.32
C PRO A 64 -12.14 0.45 -3.97
N ARG A 65 -12.61 -0.69 -3.46
CA ARG A 65 -12.33 -2.00 -4.07
C ARG A 65 -13.32 -2.34 -5.17
N LYS A 66 -14.56 -1.89 -5.04
CA LYS A 66 -15.61 -2.14 -6.02
C LYS A 66 -15.25 -1.44 -7.34
N GLY A 67 -15.30 -2.19 -8.44
CA GLY A 67 -14.99 -1.67 -9.78
C GLY A 67 -13.52 -1.79 -10.19
N TYR A 68 -12.62 -2.17 -9.29
CA TYR A 68 -11.19 -2.36 -9.57
C TYR A 68 -10.78 -3.83 -9.52
N LYS A 69 -9.87 -4.21 -10.41
CA LYS A 69 -9.20 -5.51 -10.38
C LYS A 69 -7.82 -5.37 -9.76
N PHE A 70 -7.54 -6.21 -8.78
CA PHE A 70 -6.23 -6.27 -8.13
C PHE A 70 -5.53 -7.56 -8.51
N SER A 71 -4.31 -7.44 -9.02
CA SER A 71 -3.42 -8.57 -9.26
C SER A 71 -2.09 -8.34 -8.55
N VAL A 72 -1.16 -9.27 -8.66
CA VAL A 72 0.22 -9.11 -8.19
C VAL A 72 1.14 -9.50 -9.34
N ARG A 73 2.28 -8.82 -9.44
CA ARG A 73 3.30 -9.21 -10.43
C ARG A 73 3.91 -10.55 -10.07
N ALA A 74 4.34 -11.31 -11.08
CA ALA A 74 4.95 -12.63 -10.86
C ALA A 74 6.18 -12.54 -9.96
N GLU A 75 6.99 -11.49 -10.08
CA GLU A 75 8.16 -11.23 -9.24
C GLU A 75 7.80 -11.04 -7.76
N CYS A 76 6.56 -10.62 -7.48
CA CYS A 76 6.02 -10.43 -6.13
C CYS A 76 5.17 -11.62 -5.65
N ASP A 77 5.00 -12.69 -6.44
CA ASP A 77 4.27 -13.89 -6.00
C ASP A 77 4.84 -14.55 -4.74
N PRO A 78 6.18 -14.59 -4.52
CA PRO A 78 6.76 -15.11 -3.28
C PRO A 78 6.37 -14.30 -2.03
N CYS A 79 5.84 -13.09 -2.19
CA CYS A 79 5.39 -12.25 -1.08
C CYS A 79 3.96 -12.57 -0.62
N ARG A 80 3.30 -13.60 -1.16
CA ARG A 80 1.95 -13.97 -0.71
C ARG A 80 2.04 -14.76 0.62
N PRO A 81 1.11 -14.54 1.58
CA PRO A 81 -0.03 -13.60 1.52
C PRO A 81 0.36 -12.15 1.88
N LEU A 82 1.51 -11.94 2.53
CA LEU A 82 2.08 -10.63 2.82
C LEU A 82 3.61 -10.74 2.88
N GLY A 83 4.30 -9.83 2.21
CA GLY A 83 5.75 -9.76 2.17
C GLY A 83 6.23 -8.33 1.96
N ILE A 84 7.51 -8.12 2.22
CA ILE A 84 8.20 -6.85 2.00
C ILE A 84 9.40 -7.17 1.11
N ALA A 85 9.55 -6.41 0.04
CA ALA A 85 10.63 -6.58 -0.93
C ALA A 85 11.30 -5.24 -1.21
N SER A 86 12.58 -5.29 -1.55
CA SER A 86 13.33 -4.15 -2.10
C SER A 86 13.91 -4.52 -3.45
N TRP A 87 14.10 -3.52 -4.31
CA TRP A 87 14.72 -3.68 -5.62
C TRP A 87 15.87 -2.69 -5.74
N CYS A 88 17.08 -3.20 -6.04
CA CYS A 88 18.32 -2.40 -6.16
C CYS A 88 18.56 -1.40 -5.02
N THR A 89 18.00 -1.67 -3.84
CA THR A 89 18.10 -0.85 -2.62
C THR A 89 18.13 -1.76 -1.39
N THR A 90 18.67 -1.24 -0.30
CA THR A 90 18.61 -1.90 1.02
C THR A 90 17.53 -1.23 1.84
N GLY A 91 16.62 -2.03 2.40
CA GLY A 91 15.57 -1.56 3.31
C GLY A 91 15.70 -2.24 4.67
N ALA A 92 15.29 -1.54 5.72
CA ALA A 92 15.17 -2.09 7.06
C ALA A 92 13.71 -1.99 7.52
N VAL A 93 13.24 -3.02 8.23
CA VAL A 93 11.87 -3.09 8.76
C VAL A 93 11.91 -3.35 10.25
N ARG A 94 11.00 -2.72 11.00
CA ARG A 94 10.85 -2.95 12.45
C ARG A 94 9.40 -2.76 12.86
N ASN A 95 9.04 -3.31 14.02
CA ASN A 95 7.71 -3.16 14.62
C ASN A 95 6.55 -3.60 13.70
N ILE A 96 6.75 -4.67 12.92
CA ILE A 96 5.72 -5.23 12.05
C ILE A 96 4.61 -5.81 12.93
N ARG A 97 3.38 -5.36 12.70
CA ARG A 97 2.18 -5.83 13.39
C ARG A 97 1.07 -6.05 12.39
N ILE A 98 0.44 -7.21 12.47
CA ILE A 98 -0.70 -7.59 11.65
C ILE A 98 -1.79 -8.02 12.60
N ARG A 99 -3.01 -7.54 12.36
CA ARG A 99 -4.20 -8.00 13.07
C ARG A 99 -5.40 -7.93 12.16
N LEU A 100 -6.38 -8.76 12.46
CA LEU A 100 -7.70 -8.64 11.88
C LEU A 100 -8.39 -7.36 12.42
N LEU A 101 -9.33 -6.84 11.64
CA LEU A 101 -10.19 -5.74 12.06
C LEU A 101 -11.19 -6.24 13.10
N LYS A 102 -11.46 -5.41 14.11
CA LYS A 102 -12.52 -5.68 15.08
C LYS A 102 -13.88 -5.50 14.41
N PRO A 103 -14.96 -6.14 14.90
CA PRO A 103 -16.30 -6.00 14.34
C PRO A 103 -16.74 -4.53 14.19
N GLU A 104 -16.43 -3.67 15.16
CA GLU A 104 -16.81 -2.25 15.08
C GLU A 104 -16.03 -1.48 14.02
N GLU A 105 -14.77 -1.83 13.77
CA GLU A 105 -13.97 -1.22 12.70
C GLU A 105 -14.47 -1.66 11.32
N ILE A 106 -15.01 -2.87 11.22
CA ILE A 106 -15.63 -3.39 10.00
C ILE A 106 -16.95 -2.65 9.73
N LYS A 107 -17.80 -2.48 10.74
CA LYS A 107 -19.04 -1.70 10.61
C LYS A 107 -18.77 -0.25 10.22
N GLN A 108 -17.86 0.41 10.92
CA GLN A 108 -17.47 1.79 10.62
C GLN A 108 -16.97 1.93 9.17
N ALA A 109 -16.13 1.00 8.71
CA ALA A 109 -15.63 1.02 7.34
C ALA A 109 -16.71 0.74 6.28
N ALA A 110 -17.84 0.13 6.64
CA ALA A 110 -18.99 -0.06 5.76
C ALA A 110 -19.87 1.20 5.66
N GLU A 111 -19.86 2.05 6.70
CA GLU A 111 -20.60 3.31 6.76
C GLU A 111 -19.82 4.48 6.15
N GLU A 112 -18.48 4.39 6.12
CA GLU A 112 -17.61 5.29 5.36
C GLU A 112 -17.89 5.11 3.85
N HIS A 113 -18.83 5.89 3.30
CA HIS A 113 -19.19 5.91 1.86
C HIS A 113 -18.06 6.41 0.95
#